data_AF-A0A6J7QZ02-F1
#
_entry.id   AF-A0A6J7QZ02-F1
#
_cell.length_a   1.000
_cell.length_b   1.000
_cell.length_c   1.000
_cell.angle_alpha   90.00
_cell.angle_beta   90.00
_cell.angle_gamma   90.00
#
_symmetry.space_group_name_H-M   'P 1'
#
loop_
_entity.id
_entity.type
_entity.pdbx_description
1 polymer ?
#
loop_
_entity_poly.entity_id
_entity_poly.type
_entity_poly.pdbx_seq_one_letter_code
_entity_poly.pdbx_strand_id
1 'polypeptide(L)'
;MTLDPKQRARLQKAKLLAVTRQYLEAPPSSRATESLEGEPASAPIEISDVLEAGSLYALNSTGHGFVLLSESSARSLSAALIWAAQQPVQRLTVFADAVGVTDAPSATAARPEDLARWAQYFLVADQPIEVRLIEGTGSTGIQPGPVPPASVPPERDSVLEQHLIDEGLEVVHEHGVTRGELLGLEVARLVVWPQESGGDNALHLEVGVGRFDRDAHAAVRPDESPIDDLAKTVSILRDHRFPGAPTHAVQRLSRERWLRALLLDQPSLVGAHSLTALGMTTEPSGLRDAFPAAAIGSTEDGTPLVVVCSCGVDLALLPLAADLREQVNSEAVLLLAVPEQDHHVATKWLASMLRQPAELIAIAVGWG
;
A
#
# COMPACT_ATOMS: atom_id res chain seq x y z
N MET A 1 -19.87 -26.75 3.39
CA MET A 1 -19.94 -26.71 4.87
C MET A 1 -19.04 -25.60 5.35
N THR A 2 -19.61 -24.53 5.93
CA THR A 2 -18.85 -23.44 6.54
C THR A 2 -18.37 -23.90 7.92
N LEU A 3 -17.05 -24.01 8.10
CA LEU A 3 -16.43 -24.33 9.40
C LEU A 3 -16.75 -23.22 10.41
N ASP A 4 -17.04 -23.59 11.66
CA ASP A 4 -17.18 -22.60 12.73
C ASP A 4 -15.82 -21.93 13.05
N PRO A 5 -15.81 -20.72 13.65
CA PRO A 5 -14.58 -19.99 13.91
C PRO A 5 -13.55 -20.75 14.79
N LYS A 6 -14.01 -21.56 15.75
CA LYS A 6 -13.13 -22.34 16.63
C LYS A 6 -12.50 -23.51 15.88
N GLN A 7 -13.28 -24.18 15.04
CA GLN A 7 -12.79 -25.24 14.15
C GLN A 7 -11.75 -24.69 13.16
N ARG A 8 -12.02 -23.52 12.56
CA ARG A 8 -11.07 -22.84 11.68
C ARG A 8 -9.77 -22.49 12.40
N ALA A 9 -9.84 -21.90 13.59
CA ALA A 9 -8.66 -21.58 14.39
C ALA A 9 -7.83 -22.82 14.75
N ARG A 10 -8.49 -23.93 15.15
CA ARG A 10 -7.81 -25.21 15.41
C ARG A 10 -7.11 -25.77 14.17
N LEU A 11 -7.76 -25.71 13.01
CA LEU A 11 -7.18 -26.17 11.75
C LEU A 11 -5.98 -25.33 11.33
N GLN A 12 -6.07 -24.00 11.43
CA GLN A 12 -4.96 -23.10 11.12
C GLN A 12 -3.78 -23.33 12.07
N LYS A 13 -4.03 -23.56 13.37
CA LYS A 13 -2.97 -23.92 14.34
C LYS A 13 -2.30 -25.26 14.00
N ALA A 14 -3.09 -26.27 13.63
CA ALA A 14 -2.57 -27.56 13.19
C ALA A 14 -1.76 -27.42 11.88
N LYS A 15 -2.20 -26.55 10.96
CA LYS A 15 -1.51 -26.25 9.71
C LYS A 15 -0.15 -25.61 9.97
N LEU A 16 -0.09 -24.55 10.79
CA LEU A 16 1.17 -23.89 11.18
C LEU A 16 2.16 -24.89 11.80
N LEU A 17 1.69 -25.75 12.71
CA LEU A 17 2.52 -26.80 13.31
C LEU A 17 3.08 -27.79 12.28
N ALA A 18 2.23 -28.25 11.36
CA ALA A 18 2.63 -29.23 10.35
C ALA A 18 3.71 -28.65 9.40
N VAL A 19 3.47 -27.45 8.86
CA VAL A 19 4.43 -26.83 7.92
C VAL A 19 5.73 -26.43 8.62
N THR A 20 5.67 -25.98 9.88
CA THR A 20 6.86 -25.64 10.67
C THR A 20 7.73 -26.87 10.94
N ARG A 21 7.13 -28.00 11.34
CA ARG A 21 7.89 -29.25 11.56
C ARG A 21 8.52 -29.76 10.28
N GLN A 22 7.75 -29.78 9.19
CA GLN A 22 8.27 -30.22 7.88
C GLN A 22 9.44 -29.35 7.43
N TYR A 23 9.36 -28.03 7.64
CA TYR A 23 10.45 -27.10 7.37
C TYR A 23 11.71 -27.39 8.21
N LEU A 24 11.53 -27.62 9.51
CA LEU A 24 12.63 -27.91 10.45
C LEU A 24 13.27 -29.30 10.25
N GLU A 25 12.55 -30.24 9.64
CA GLU A 25 13.07 -31.56 9.27
C GLU A 25 13.73 -31.58 7.88
N ALA A 26 13.39 -30.61 7.01
CA ALA A 26 13.94 -30.53 5.65
C ALA A 26 15.45 -30.21 5.67
N PRO A 27 16.25 -30.75 4.72
CA PRO A 27 17.69 -30.53 4.69
C PRO A 27 18.04 -29.03 4.54
N PRO A 28 19.17 -28.56 5.09
CA PRO A 28 19.55 -27.14 5.06
C PRO A 28 19.60 -26.54 3.65
N SER A 29 19.94 -27.33 2.63
CA SER A 29 19.96 -26.92 1.22
C SER A 29 18.60 -26.50 0.65
N SER A 30 17.50 -26.81 1.36
CA SER A 30 16.13 -26.41 1.01
C SER A 30 15.65 -25.16 1.74
N ARG A 31 16.52 -24.54 2.55
CA ARG A 31 16.28 -23.32 3.33
C ARG A 31 17.12 -22.18 2.73
N ALA A 32 16.51 -21.01 2.52
CA ALA A 32 17.17 -19.91 1.84
C ALA A 32 18.26 -19.22 2.67
N THR A 33 18.23 -19.39 4.00
CA THR A 33 19.18 -18.80 4.95
C THR A 33 19.87 -19.89 5.78
N GLU A 34 21.18 -19.70 6.06
CA GLU A 34 21.98 -20.57 6.94
C GLU A 34 21.22 -20.84 8.24
N SER A 35 20.92 -22.11 8.53
CA SER A 35 20.23 -22.50 9.76
C SER A 35 20.93 -21.89 10.97
N LEU A 36 20.17 -21.42 11.97
CA LEU A 36 20.75 -21.07 13.26
C LEU A 36 21.55 -22.29 13.75
N GLU A 37 22.82 -22.10 14.10
CA GLU A 37 23.69 -23.20 14.53
C GLU A 37 22.98 -24.04 15.60
N GLY A 38 22.74 -25.32 15.29
CA GLY A 38 22.16 -26.26 16.24
C GLY A 38 20.63 -26.27 16.37
N GLU A 39 19.85 -25.66 15.46
CA GLU A 39 18.37 -25.71 15.49
C GLU A 39 17.84 -27.16 15.33
N PRO A 40 17.38 -27.82 16.41
CA PRO A 40 16.92 -29.20 16.34
C PRO A 40 15.46 -29.24 15.88
N ALA A 41 15.10 -30.21 15.03
CA ALA A 41 13.71 -30.44 14.60
C ALA A 41 12.73 -30.69 15.78
N SER A 42 13.26 -31.07 16.94
CA SER A 42 12.51 -31.32 18.18
C SER A 42 12.44 -30.11 19.13
N ALA A 43 12.94 -28.92 18.74
CA ALA A 43 12.83 -27.72 19.58
C ALA A 43 11.36 -27.44 19.95
N PRO A 44 11.06 -27.13 21.22
CA PRO A 44 9.73 -26.71 21.61
C PRO A 44 9.28 -25.49 20.80
N ILE A 45 8.07 -25.57 20.24
CA ILE A 45 7.42 -24.48 19.51
C ILE A 45 6.28 -23.96 20.38
N GLU A 46 6.39 -22.69 20.79
CA GLU A 46 5.31 -21.97 21.43
C GLU A 46 4.49 -21.26 20.36
N ILE A 47 3.16 -21.39 20.43
CA ILE A 47 2.24 -20.77 19.47
C ILE A 47 1.46 -19.71 20.20
N SER A 48 1.66 -18.46 19.80
CA SER A 48 0.84 -17.34 20.26
C SER A 48 -0.50 -17.32 19.52
N ASP A 49 -1.52 -16.79 20.19
CA ASP A 49 -2.84 -16.60 19.60
C ASP A 49 -2.81 -15.57 18.45
N VAL A 50 -3.90 -15.55 17.68
CA VAL A 50 -4.10 -14.67 16.51
C VAL A 50 -4.01 -13.19 16.91
N LEU A 51 -3.21 -12.41 16.19
CA LEU A 51 -3.21 -10.93 16.25
C LEU A 51 -4.16 -10.34 15.20
N GLU A 52 -4.36 -9.02 15.24
CA GLU A 52 -5.01 -8.28 14.15
C GLU A 52 -4.46 -8.70 12.78
N ALA A 53 -5.32 -8.77 11.77
CA ALA A 53 -5.13 -9.40 10.44
C ALA A 53 -5.25 -10.94 10.37
N GLY A 54 -5.49 -11.66 11.46
CA GLY A 54 -5.94 -13.07 11.39
C GLY A 54 -4.83 -14.11 11.18
N SER A 55 -3.57 -13.69 11.15
CA SER A 55 -2.39 -14.57 11.02
C SER A 55 -2.09 -15.30 12.34
N LEU A 56 -1.41 -16.43 12.24
CA LEU A 56 -0.90 -17.20 13.39
C LEU A 56 0.61 -17.11 13.47
N TYR A 57 1.13 -17.06 14.69
CA TYR A 57 2.55 -16.89 14.95
C TYR A 57 3.04 -17.96 15.91
N ALA A 58 4.26 -18.41 15.70
CA ALA A 58 4.93 -19.37 16.54
C ALA A 58 6.40 -18.99 16.70
N LEU A 59 6.96 -19.28 17.86
CA LEU A 59 8.36 -19.03 18.19
C LEU A 59 8.94 -20.29 18.81
N ASN A 60 10.12 -20.70 18.36
CA ASN A 60 10.85 -21.76 19.03
C ASN A 60 11.87 -21.20 20.03
N SER A 61 12.39 -22.09 20.89
CA SER A 61 13.38 -21.74 21.91
C SER A 61 14.71 -21.19 21.38
N THR A 62 14.99 -21.31 20.08
CA THR A 62 16.22 -20.78 19.44
C THR A 62 16.02 -19.38 18.85
N GLY A 63 14.83 -18.80 18.98
CA GLY A 63 14.51 -17.48 18.42
C GLY A 63 14.06 -17.51 16.95
N HIS A 64 13.70 -18.66 16.40
CA HIS A 64 13.11 -18.73 15.06
C HIS A 64 11.60 -18.50 15.14
N GLY A 65 11.16 -17.38 14.57
CA GLY A 65 9.76 -17.03 14.40
C GLY A 65 9.18 -17.61 13.11
N PHE A 66 7.99 -18.18 13.22
CA PHE A 66 7.22 -18.74 12.11
C PHE A 66 5.85 -18.07 12.06
N VAL A 67 5.46 -17.61 10.88
CA VAL A 67 4.17 -16.94 10.69
C VAL A 67 3.40 -17.64 9.60
N LEU A 68 2.14 -17.98 9.87
CA LEU A 68 1.17 -18.40 8.87
C LEU A 68 0.25 -17.23 8.58
N LEU A 69 0.38 -16.64 7.39
CA LEU A 69 -0.48 -15.53 7.00
C LEU A 69 -1.89 -16.03 6.69
N SER A 70 -2.88 -15.24 7.09
CA SER A 70 -4.29 -15.43 6.73
C SER A 70 -4.55 -15.14 5.26
N GLU A 71 -3.82 -14.17 4.72
CA GLU A 71 -3.84 -13.69 3.34
C GLU A 71 -2.46 -13.15 2.96
N SER A 72 -2.12 -13.23 1.67
CA SER A 72 -0.92 -12.61 1.13
C SER A 72 -1.20 -11.12 0.88
N SER A 73 -0.86 -10.26 1.84
CA SER A 73 -1.04 -8.80 1.73
C SER A 73 0.09 -8.03 2.44
N ALA A 74 0.32 -6.79 2.02
CA ALA A 74 1.29 -5.90 2.65
C ALA A 74 0.97 -5.70 4.15
N ARG A 75 -0.32 -5.63 4.49
CA ARG A 75 -0.80 -5.47 5.87
C ARG A 75 -0.42 -6.67 6.73
N SER A 76 -0.63 -7.89 6.23
CA SER A 76 -0.32 -9.13 6.92
C SER A 76 1.19 -9.31 7.14
N LEU A 77 2.03 -8.85 6.18
CA LEU A 77 3.48 -8.80 6.36
C LEU A 77 3.87 -7.84 7.49
N SER A 78 3.37 -6.60 7.49
CA SER A 78 3.68 -5.64 8.56
C SER A 78 3.21 -6.11 9.94
N ALA A 79 2.06 -6.77 10.03
CA ALA A 79 1.61 -7.40 11.28
C ALA A 79 2.61 -8.46 11.79
N ALA A 80 3.16 -9.27 10.88
CA ALA A 80 4.21 -10.24 11.21
C ALA A 80 5.50 -9.58 11.70
N LEU A 81 5.91 -8.46 11.08
CA LEU A 81 7.08 -7.69 11.50
C LEU A 81 6.89 -7.07 12.89
N ILE A 82 5.71 -6.49 13.16
CA ILE A 82 5.37 -5.92 14.46
C ILE A 82 5.44 -6.99 15.55
N TRP A 83 4.85 -8.17 15.29
CA TRP A 83 4.95 -9.30 16.20
C TRP A 83 6.40 -9.72 16.40
N ALA A 84 7.14 -9.94 15.32
CA ALA A 84 8.50 -10.49 15.37
C ALA A 84 9.40 -9.65 16.26
N ALA A 85 9.28 -8.33 16.17
CA ALA A 85 10.19 -7.46 16.89
C ALA A 85 9.70 -7.14 18.34
N GLN A 86 8.46 -7.53 18.70
CA GLN A 86 8.00 -7.57 20.11
C GLN A 86 8.44 -8.85 20.82
N GLN A 87 9.00 -9.80 20.08
CA GLN A 87 9.44 -11.11 20.54
C GLN A 87 10.97 -11.24 20.36
N PRO A 88 11.64 -12.20 21.02
CA PRO A 88 13.07 -12.44 20.84
C PRO A 88 13.35 -13.21 19.52
N VAL A 89 12.76 -12.75 18.41
CA VAL A 89 12.95 -13.35 17.08
C VAL A 89 14.31 -12.94 16.52
N GLN A 90 15.12 -13.94 16.19
CA GLN A 90 16.43 -13.83 15.54
C GLN A 90 16.36 -14.18 14.04
N ARG A 91 15.30 -14.89 13.62
CA ARG A 91 15.04 -15.25 12.23
C ARG A 91 13.55 -15.40 12.02
N LEU A 92 13.04 -14.94 10.87
CA LEU A 92 11.62 -15.00 10.55
C LEU A 92 11.37 -15.80 9.26
N THR A 93 10.52 -16.83 9.36
CA THR A 93 9.96 -17.55 8.21
C THR A 93 8.47 -17.26 8.10
N VAL A 94 8.02 -16.81 6.94
CA VAL A 94 6.63 -16.48 6.62
C VAL A 94 6.07 -17.50 5.63
N PHE A 95 5.02 -18.19 6.03
CA PHE A 95 4.26 -19.12 5.22
C PHE A 95 3.04 -18.43 4.61
N ALA A 96 2.96 -18.47 3.29
CA ALA A 96 1.85 -17.94 2.50
C ALA A 96 1.03 -19.08 1.88
N ASP A 97 -0.27 -18.86 1.72
CA ASP A 97 -1.17 -19.76 1.00
C ASP A 97 -1.44 -19.19 -0.42
N ALA A 98 -1.57 -20.08 -1.41
CA ALA A 98 -2.01 -19.72 -2.76
C ALA A 98 -3.53 -19.51 -2.85
N VAL A 99 -4.29 -19.92 -1.83
CA VAL A 99 -5.74 -19.76 -1.82
C VAL A 99 -6.12 -18.28 -1.65
N GLY A 100 -6.89 -17.75 -2.61
CA GLY A 100 -7.39 -16.36 -2.58
C GLY A 100 -6.54 -15.36 -3.37
N VAL A 101 -5.57 -15.83 -4.16
CA VAL A 101 -4.78 -14.99 -5.07
C VAL A 101 -5.66 -14.46 -6.20
N THR A 102 -5.58 -13.15 -6.44
CA THR A 102 -6.19 -12.48 -7.60
C THR A 102 -5.18 -12.32 -8.72
N ASP A 103 -5.64 -12.30 -9.97
CA ASP A 103 -4.77 -12.10 -11.15
C ASP A 103 -4.16 -10.70 -11.20
N ALA A 104 -4.82 -9.71 -10.57
CA ALA A 104 -4.32 -8.35 -10.43
C ALA A 104 -3.74 -8.14 -9.01
N PRO A 105 -2.50 -7.62 -8.89
CA PRO A 105 -1.95 -7.26 -7.59
C PRO A 105 -2.67 -6.02 -7.03
N SER A 106 -3.19 -6.13 -5.82
CA SER A 106 -3.71 -5.01 -5.04
C SER A 106 -3.02 -4.97 -3.66
N ALA A 107 -3.14 -3.85 -2.95
CA ALA A 107 -2.64 -3.79 -1.58
C ALA A 107 -3.36 -4.75 -0.61
N THR A 108 -4.56 -5.19 -0.95
CA THR A 108 -5.39 -6.10 -0.13
C THR A 108 -5.24 -7.56 -0.52
N ALA A 109 -4.85 -7.86 -1.76
CA ALA A 109 -4.57 -9.20 -2.24
C ALA A 109 -3.37 -9.20 -3.19
N ALA A 110 -2.29 -9.85 -2.76
CA ALA A 110 -1.04 -9.95 -3.48
C ALA A 110 -0.74 -11.39 -3.85
N ARG A 111 0.02 -11.59 -4.93
CA ARG A 111 0.53 -12.93 -5.23
C ARG A 111 1.66 -13.26 -4.24
N PRO A 112 1.91 -14.56 -3.95
CA PRO A 112 2.99 -14.95 -3.05
C PRO A 112 4.37 -14.40 -3.47
N GLU A 113 4.61 -14.20 -4.76
CA GLU A 113 5.84 -13.59 -5.30
C GLU A 113 5.97 -12.12 -4.93
N ASP A 114 4.85 -11.38 -4.88
CA ASP A 114 4.82 -9.97 -4.47
C ASP A 114 5.09 -9.85 -2.96
N LEU A 115 4.51 -10.76 -2.15
CA LEU A 115 4.84 -10.86 -0.72
C LEU A 115 6.33 -11.17 -0.50
N ALA A 116 6.89 -12.11 -1.27
CA ALA A 116 8.30 -12.46 -1.18
C ALA A 116 9.20 -11.29 -1.55
N ARG A 117 8.85 -10.51 -2.59
CA ARG A 117 9.54 -9.25 -2.94
C ARG A 117 9.44 -8.22 -1.83
N TRP A 118 8.25 -7.96 -1.29
CA TRP A 118 8.09 -7.01 -0.19
C TRP A 118 8.88 -7.40 1.06
N ALA A 119 8.94 -8.68 1.40
CA ALA A 119 9.71 -9.18 2.53
C ALA A 119 11.23 -8.94 2.36
N GLN A 120 11.74 -8.87 1.12
CA GLN A 120 13.16 -8.56 0.89
C GLN A 120 13.55 -7.16 1.35
N TYR A 121 12.61 -6.21 1.43
CA TYR A 121 12.94 -4.85 1.87
C TYR A 121 13.23 -4.75 3.36
N PHE A 122 12.99 -5.81 4.15
CA PHE A 122 13.13 -5.80 5.60
C PHE A 122 14.21 -6.78 6.08
N LEU A 123 14.71 -6.50 7.28
CA LEU A 123 15.53 -7.39 8.08
C LEU A 123 14.88 -7.61 9.44
N VAL A 124 15.05 -8.81 9.99
CA VAL A 124 14.73 -9.15 11.37
C VAL A 124 16.02 -9.63 12.02
N ALA A 125 16.50 -8.92 13.05
CA ALA A 125 17.80 -9.18 13.68
C ALA A 125 18.95 -9.30 12.65
N ASP A 126 18.99 -8.36 11.70
CA ASP A 126 19.94 -8.33 10.58
C ASP A 126 19.89 -9.53 9.62
N GLN A 127 18.87 -10.39 9.74
CA GLN A 127 18.64 -11.52 8.86
C GLN A 127 17.50 -11.23 7.85
N PRO A 128 17.62 -11.72 6.61
CA PRO A 128 16.53 -11.60 5.65
C PRO A 128 15.37 -12.52 6.03
N ILE A 129 14.16 -12.10 5.65
CA ILE A 129 12.94 -12.85 5.90
C ILE A 129 12.78 -13.93 4.83
N GLU A 130 12.54 -15.17 5.24
CA GLU A 130 12.27 -16.27 4.33
C GLU A 130 10.77 -16.37 4.06
N VAL A 131 10.35 -16.29 2.80
CA VAL A 131 8.94 -16.51 2.41
C VAL A 131 8.81 -17.88 1.75
N ARG A 132 7.78 -18.63 2.15
CA ARG A 132 7.53 -19.99 1.66
C ARG A 132 6.06 -20.18 1.30
N LEU A 133 5.83 -20.84 0.18
CA LEU A 133 4.48 -21.22 -0.27
C LEU A 133 4.08 -22.54 0.35
N ILE A 134 2.86 -22.63 0.86
CA ILE A 134 2.33 -23.87 1.43
C ILE A 134 1.83 -24.79 0.33
N GLU A 135 2.33 -26.04 0.33
CA GLU A 135 1.94 -27.09 -0.60
C GLU A 135 1.54 -28.33 0.20
N GLY A 136 0.22 -28.59 0.29
CA GLY A 136 -0.32 -29.68 1.10
C GLY A 136 0.04 -29.51 2.58
N THR A 137 0.88 -30.41 3.11
CA THR A 137 1.37 -30.37 4.51
C THR A 137 2.79 -29.82 4.65
N GLY A 138 3.42 -29.42 3.54
CA GLY A 138 4.78 -28.87 3.54
C GLY A 138 4.83 -27.45 2.99
N SER A 139 6.04 -26.98 2.71
CA SER A 139 6.25 -25.68 2.06
C SER A 139 7.50 -25.65 1.17
N THR A 140 7.45 -24.83 0.13
CA THR A 140 8.54 -24.59 -0.81
C THR A 140 9.00 -23.14 -0.73
N GLY A 141 10.29 -22.89 -0.91
CA GLY A 141 10.80 -21.52 -1.02
C GLY A 141 10.30 -20.88 -2.31
N ILE A 142 9.93 -19.60 -2.26
CA ILE A 142 9.46 -18.87 -3.43
C ILE A 142 10.48 -17.80 -3.85
N GLN A 143 10.63 -17.62 -5.16
CA GLN A 143 11.43 -16.53 -5.68
C GLN A 143 10.61 -15.23 -5.67
N PRO A 144 11.17 -14.13 -5.16
CA PRO A 144 10.58 -12.80 -5.26
C PRO A 144 10.20 -12.44 -6.69
N GLY A 145 8.99 -11.91 -6.86
CA GLY A 145 8.53 -11.40 -8.15
C GLY A 145 9.32 -10.17 -8.56
N PRO A 146 9.32 -9.78 -9.85
CA PRO A 146 9.91 -8.53 -10.27
C PRO A 146 9.15 -7.34 -9.67
N VAL A 147 9.84 -6.21 -9.53
CA VAL A 147 9.20 -4.93 -9.24
C VAL A 147 8.26 -4.58 -10.40
N PRO A 148 7.01 -4.15 -10.15
CA PRO A 148 6.11 -3.77 -11.22
C PRO A 148 6.73 -2.66 -12.10
N PRO A 149 6.58 -2.69 -13.42
CA PRO A 149 7.01 -1.58 -14.26
C PRO A 149 6.19 -0.33 -13.94
N ALA A 150 6.75 0.85 -14.19
CA ALA A 150 6.01 2.10 -14.13
C ALA A 150 4.77 2.03 -15.04
N SER A 151 3.66 2.60 -14.59
CA SER A 151 2.44 2.65 -15.40
C SER A 151 2.70 3.43 -16.70
N VAL A 152 2.08 2.96 -17.79
CA VAL A 152 2.09 3.70 -19.05
C VAL A 152 1.45 5.06 -18.82
N PRO A 153 2.05 6.18 -19.27
CA PRO A 153 1.44 7.49 -19.17
C PRO A 153 0.04 7.51 -19.81
N PRO A 154 -0.93 8.23 -19.23
CA PRO A 154 -2.25 8.39 -19.84
C PRO A 154 -2.16 9.06 -21.21
N GLU A 155 -3.19 8.86 -22.03
CA GLU A 155 -3.47 9.79 -23.13
C GLU A 155 -3.77 11.19 -22.56
N ARG A 156 -3.23 12.21 -23.20
CA ARG A 156 -3.29 13.60 -22.72
C ARG A 156 -3.96 14.47 -23.75
N ASP A 157 -4.81 15.37 -23.28
CA ASP A 157 -5.41 16.43 -24.07
C ASP A 157 -5.19 17.75 -23.33
N SER A 158 -4.39 18.65 -23.91
CA SER A 158 -4.04 19.92 -23.28
C SER A 158 -5.23 20.84 -23.06
N VAL A 159 -6.27 20.74 -23.89
CA VAL A 159 -7.48 21.57 -23.75
C VAL A 159 -8.31 21.08 -22.57
N LEU A 160 -8.52 19.76 -22.47
CA LEU A 160 -9.23 19.16 -21.33
C LEU A 160 -8.45 19.34 -20.02
N GLU A 161 -7.13 19.17 -20.03
CA GLU A 161 -6.28 19.45 -18.86
C GLU A 161 -6.35 20.93 -18.46
N GLN A 162 -6.40 21.86 -19.44
CA GLN A 162 -6.55 23.29 -19.14
C GLN A 162 -7.90 23.58 -18.46
N HIS A 163 -8.99 22.91 -18.85
CA HIS A 163 -10.27 23.06 -18.15
C HIS A 163 -10.21 22.64 -16.68
N LEU A 164 -9.45 21.58 -16.35
CA LEU A 164 -9.21 21.19 -14.94
C LEU A 164 -8.43 22.28 -14.18
N ILE A 165 -7.39 22.84 -14.81
CA ILE A 165 -6.54 23.89 -14.23
C ILE A 165 -7.32 25.19 -14.04
N ASP A 166 -8.14 25.59 -15.01
CA ASP A 166 -8.96 26.80 -14.95
C ASP A 166 -9.98 26.73 -13.80
N GLU A 167 -10.48 25.52 -13.51
CA GLU A 167 -11.31 25.24 -12.33
C GLU A 167 -10.51 25.12 -11.03
N GLY A 168 -9.18 25.33 -11.06
CA GLY A 168 -8.29 25.32 -9.90
C GLY A 168 -8.10 23.92 -9.30
N LEU A 169 -8.17 22.88 -10.13
CA LEU A 169 -7.83 21.51 -9.77
C LEU A 169 -6.35 21.22 -10.03
N GLU A 170 -5.78 20.36 -9.21
CA GLU A 170 -4.47 19.78 -9.47
C GLU A 170 -4.60 18.67 -10.52
N VAL A 171 -3.79 18.72 -11.58
CA VAL A 171 -3.77 17.67 -12.61
C VAL A 171 -2.75 16.60 -12.24
N VAL A 172 -3.22 15.38 -11.97
CA VAL A 172 -2.41 14.25 -11.51
C VAL A 172 -2.49 13.10 -12.50
N HIS A 173 -1.36 12.45 -12.79
CA HIS A 173 -1.29 11.29 -13.67
C HIS A 173 -0.88 10.05 -12.89
N GLU A 174 -1.79 9.08 -12.80
CA GLU A 174 -1.56 7.85 -12.06
C GLU A 174 -2.24 6.69 -12.74
N HIS A 175 -1.54 5.55 -12.80
CA HIS A 175 -2.10 4.30 -13.33
C HIS A 175 -2.72 4.46 -14.72
N GLY A 176 -2.10 5.28 -15.58
CA GLY A 176 -2.59 5.54 -16.93
C GLY A 176 -3.87 6.39 -16.99
N VAL A 177 -4.21 7.12 -15.93
CA VAL A 177 -5.38 8.02 -15.86
C VAL A 177 -4.94 9.43 -15.48
N THR A 178 -5.45 10.43 -16.22
CA THR A 178 -5.35 11.84 -15.83
C THR A 178 -6.54 12.20 -14.94
N ARG A 179 -6.27 12.78 -13.78
CA ARG A 179 -7.27 13.15 -12.76
C ARG A 179 -7.18 14.65 -12.47
N GLY A 180 -8.33 15.28 -12.23
CA GLY A 180 -8.43 16.60 -11.61
C GLY A 180 -8.77 16.45 -10.13
N GLU A 181 -7.86 16.86 -9.25
CA GLU A 181 -8.00 16.72 -7.80
C GLU A 181 -8.23 18.08 -7.11
N LEU A 182 -9.22 18.14 -6.22
CA LEU A 182 -9.39 19.26 -5.28
C LEU A 182 -8.83 18.85 -3.92
N LEU A 183 -7.65 19.36 -3.57
CA LEU A 183 -6.93 18.97 -2.34
C LEU A 183 -6.84 17.43 -2.22
N GLY A 184 -6.43 16.75 -3.29
CA GLY A 184 -6.30 15.30 -3.34
C GLY A 184 -7.60 14.49 -3.51
N LEU A 185 -8.77 15.13 -3.55
CA LEU A 185 -10.02 14.46 -3.89
C LEU A 185 -10.23 14.50 -5.39
N GLU A 186 -10.28 13.34 -6.03
CA GLU A 186 -10.65 13.25 -7.45
C GLU A 186 -12.07 13.81 -7.66
N VAL A 187 -12.17 14.85 -8.48
CA VAL A 187 -13.44 15.45 -8.90
C VAL A 187 -13.73 15.12 -10.35
N ALA A 188 -12.69 14.91 -11.16
CA ALA A 188 -12.84 14.52 -12.55
C ALA A 188 -11.70 13.62 -13.02
N ARG A 189 -11.92 12.91 -14.12
CA ARG A 189 -10.90 12.12 -14.81
C ARG A 189 -11.10 12.18 -16.31
N LEU A 190 -10.00 11.99 -17.05
CA LEU A 190 -10.02 11.83 -18.49
C LEU A 190 -10.01 10.34 -18.83
N VAL A 191 -10.97 9.89 -19.63
CA VAL A 191 -11.16 8.47 -19.98
C VAL A 191 -11.44 8.34 -21.46
N VAL A 192 -10.75 7.41 -22.13
CA VAL A 192 -11.07 7.07 -23.52
C VAL A 192 -12.33 6.20 -23.51
N TRP A 193 -13.37 6.60 -24.24
CA TRP A 193 -14.60 5.82 -24.36
C TRP A 193 -14.49 4.80 -25.49
N PRO A 194 -14.30 3.48 -25.19
CA PRO A 194 -13.99 2.51 -26.23
C PRO A 194 -15.20 2.22 -27.10
N GLN A 195 -14.98 2.08 -28.41
CA GLN A 195 -16.04 1.78 -29.37
C GLN A 195 -16.73 0.44 -29.08
N GLU A 196 -16.04 -0.55 -28.50
CA GLU A 196 -16.64 -1.83 -28.11
C GLU A 196 -17.70 -1.67 -27.00
N SER A 197 -17.60 -0.60 -26.21
CA SER A 197 -18.57 -0.24 -25.16
C SER A 197 -19.57 0.83 -25.61
N GLY A 198 -19.63 1.13 -26.92
CA GLY A 198 -20.53 2.15 -27.49
C GLY A 198 -19.97 3.57 -27.49
N GLY A 199 -18.68 3.75 -27.17
CA GLY A 199 -17.98 5.02 -27.26
C GLY A 199 -17.51 5.39 -28.68
N ASP A 200 -16.74 6.47 -28.77
CA ASP A 200 -16.22 7.05 -30.01
C ASP A 200 -14.68 6.97 -30.13
N ASN A 201 -14.02 6.27 -29.21
CA ASN A 201 -12.56 6.21 -29.04
C ASN A 201 -11.91 7.59 -28.82
N ALA A 202 -12.67 8.61 -28.42
CA ALA A 202 -12.13 9.91 -28.03
C ALA A 202 -11.92 9.97 -26.50
N LEU A 203 -11.10 10.92 -26.06
CA LEU A 203 -10.89 11.22 -24.66
C LEU A 203 -12.05 12.10 -24.15
N HIS A 204 -12.71 11.66 -23.08
CA HIS A 204 -13.84 12.35 -22.47
C HIS A 204 -13.51 12.78 -21.04
N LEU A 205 -14.10 13.91 -20.63
CA LEU A 205 -14.09 14.39 -19.25
C LEU A 205 -15.26 13.76 -18.49
N GLU A 206 -14.97 12.95 -17.48
CA GLU A 206 -15.97 12.41 -16.56
C GLU A 206 -15.88 13.12 -15.21
N VAL A 207 -17.00 13.68 -14.73
CA VAL A 207 -17.10 14.47 -13.49
C VAL A 207 -17.84 13.66 -12.41
N GLY A 208 -17.26 13.60 -11.21
CA GLY A 208 -17.85 12.99 -10.03
C GLY A 208 -16.83 12.41 -9.04
N VAL A 209 -17.16 12.43 -7.75
CA VAL A 209 -16.27 12.10 -6.60
C VAL A 209 -16.05 10.58 -6.41
N GLY A 210 -16.71 9.75 -7.23
CA GLY A 210 -16.50 8.31 -7.26
C GLY A 210 -17.25 7.67 -8.41
N ARG A 211 -17.06 6.35 -8.61
CA ARG A 211 -17.67 5.63 -9.73
C ARG A 211 -19.20 5.78 -9.77
N PHE A 212 -19.88 5.55 -8.65
CA PHE A 212 -21.34 5.65 -8.57
C PHE A 212 -21.85 7.07 -8.81
N ASP A 213 -21.06 8.07 -8.40
CA ASP A 213 -21.39 9.48 -8.63
C ASP A 213 -21.30 9.80 -10.12
N ARG A 214 -20.21 9.40 -10.77
CA ARG A 214 -20.01 9.56 -12.23
C ARG A 214 -21.07 8.82 -13.04
N ASP A 215 -21.35 7.57 -12.69
CA ASP A 215 -22.38 6.75 -13.37
C ASP A 215 -23.78 7.40 -13.22
N ALA A 216 -24.07 7.97 -12.04
CA ALA A 216 -25.32 8.69 -11.80
C ALA A 216 -25.38 10.03 -12.56
N HIS A 217 -24.27 10.79 -12.59
CA HIS A 217 -24.17 12.03 -13.35
C HIS A 217 -24.40 11.78 -14.85
N ALA A 218 -23.73 10.79 -15.44
CA ALA A 218 -23.90 10.40 -16.84
C ALA A 218 -25.34 9.95 -17.18
N ALA A 219 -26.03 9.29 -16.24
CA ALA A 219 -27.40 8.83 -16.44
C ALA A 219 -28.47 9.92 -16.30
N VAL A 220 -28.22 10.97 -15.51
CA VAL A 220 -29.24 11.97 -15.14
C VAL A 220 -29.25 13.18 -16.08
N ARG A 221 -28.11 13.53 -16.72
CA ARG A 221 -28.00 14.76 -17.52
C ARG A 221 -27.20 14.60 -18.83
N PRO A 222 -27.72 13.84 -19.81
CA PRO A 222 -27.01 13.60 -21.07
C PRO A 222 -26.79 14.86 -21.93
N ASP A 223 -27.55 15.95 -21.69
CA ASP A 223 -27.50 17.19 -22.48
C ASP A 223 -26.65 18.30 -21.83
N GLU A 224 -26.05 18.09 -20.66
CA GLU A 224 -25.25 19.09 -19.96
C GLU A 224 -23.77 19.03 -20.37
N SER A 225 -23.14 20.18 -20.58
CA SER A 225 -21.71 20.26 -20.88
C SER A 225 -20.89 19.73 -19.69
N PRO A 226 -19.98 18.75 -19.88
CA PRO A 226 -19.11 18.26 -18.81
C PRO A 226 -18.28 19.36 -18.14
N ILE A 227 -17.96 20.43 -18.86
CA ILE A 227 -17.24 21.59 -18.33
C ILE A 227 -18.12 22.40 -17.35
N ASP A 228 -19.40 22.59 -17.68
CA ASP A 228 -20.33 23.29 -16.80
C ASP A 228 -20.63 22.47 -15.53
N ASP A 229 -20.69 21.15 -15.66
CA ASP A 229 -20.88 20.23 -14.52
C ASP A 229 -19.63 20.18 -13.62
N LEU A 230 -18.44 20.24 -14.20
CA LEU A 230 -17.18 20.37 -13.47
C LEU A 230 -17.19 21.63 -12.59
N ALA A 231 -17.48 22.79 -13.18
CA ALA A 231 -17.50 24.06 -12.45
C ALA A 231 -18.50 24.04 -11.28
N LYS A 232 -19.70 23.50 -11.50
CA LYS A 232 -20.73 23.35 -10.45
C LYS A 232 -20.27 22.43 -9.33
N THR A 233 -19.72 21.27 -9.69
CA THR A 233 -19.25 20.27 -8.72
C THR A 233 -18.10 20.83 -7.88
N VAL A 234 -17.11 21.46 -8.51
CA VAL A 234 -15.99 22.10 -7.81
C VAL A 234 -16.47 23.21 -6.89
N SER A 235 -17.41 24.05 -7.32
CA SER A 235 -17.99 25.10 -6.49
C SER A 235 -18.62 24.55 -5.21
N ILE A 236 -19.41 23.47 -5.30
CA ILE A 236 -20.05 22.84 -4.13
C ILE A 236 -18.99 22.23 -3.20
N LEU A 237 -17.97 21.58 -3.74
CA LEU A 237 -16.94 20.95 -2.94
C LEU A 237 -16.07 21.96 -2.19
N ARG A 238 -15.80 23.12 -2.79
CA ARG A 238 -15.04 24.22 -2.16
C ARG A 238 -15.70 24.76 -0.90
N ASP A 239 -17.02 24.75 -0.80
CA ASP A 239 -17.74 25.16 0.42
C ASP A 239 -17.52 24.19 1.60
N HIS A 240 -16.98 23.00 1.33
CA HIS A 240 -16.83 21.94 2.32
C HIS A 240 -15.42 21.36 2.44
N ARG A 241 -14.53 21.59 1.48
CA ARG A 241 -13.18 21.00 1.44
C ARG A 241 -12.13 22.10 1.36
N PHE A 242 -11.76 22.61 2.53
CA PHE A 242 -10.65 23.56 2.72
C PHE A 242 -10.05 23.40 4.11
N PRO A 243 -8.79 23.82 4.35
CA PRO A 243 -8.19 23.81 5.67
C PRO A 243 -9.00 24.64 6.68
N GLY A 244 -9.37 24.04 7.81
CA GLY A 244 -10.18 24.65 8.87
C GLY A 244 -11.69 24.55 8.65
N ALA A 245 -12.15 23.84 7.62
CA ALA A 245 -13.57 23.64 7.37
C ALA A 245 -14.27 22.86 8.50
N PRO A 246 -15.56 23.13 8.80
CA PRO A 246 -16.35 22.33 9.76
C PRO A 246 -16.48 20.87 9.30
N THR A 247 -16.53 19.91 10.22
CA THR A 247 -16.56 18.47 9.91
C THR A 247 -17.62 18.12 8.85
N HIS A 248 -17.17 17.58 7.72
CA HIS A 248 -18.03 17.12 6.63
C HIS A 248 -17.57 15.76 6.09
N ALA A 249 -18.49 14.96 5.54
CA ALA A 249 -18.15 13.62 5.03
C ALA A 249 -17.07 13.65 3.94
N VAL A 250 -17.08 14.68 3.11
CA VAL A 250 -16.13 14.86 2.00
C VAL A 250 -14.68 15.06 2.47
N GLN A 251 -14.47 15.61 3.67
CA GLN A 251 -13.13 15.85 4.21
C GLN A 251 -12.44 14.56 4.64
N ARG A 252 -13.23 13.52 4.92
CA ARG A 252 -12.71 12.20 5.33
C ARG A 252 -12.24 11.35 4.15
N LEU A 253 -12.51 11.78 2.93
CA LEU A 253 -12.13 11.07 1.70
C LEU A 253 -10.73 11.50 1.25
N SER A 254 -9.93 10.52 0.83
CA SER A 254 -8.62 10.70 0.20
C SER A 254 -7.69 11.60 1.02
N ARG A 255 -7.60 11.36 2.34
CA ARG A 255 -6.79 12.20 3.24
C ARG A 255 -5.30 12.08 2.96
N GLU A 256 -4.86 10.91 2.50
CA GLU A 256 -3.49 10.64 2.07
C GLU A 256 -3.12 11.51 0.86
N ARG A 257 -4.04 11.66 -0.10
CA ARG A 257 -3.87 12.55 -1.25
C ARG A 257 -3.98 14.02 -0.87
N TRP A 258 -4.81 14.37 0.13
CA TRP A 258 -4.82 15.73 0.67
C TRP A 258 -3.47 16.06 1.30
N LEU A 259 -2.91 15.15 2.10
CA LEU A 259 -1.57 15.32 2.66
C LEU A 259 -0.54 15.54 1.56
N ARG A 260 -0.59 14.73 0.49
CA ARG A 260 0.27 14.94 -0.68
C ARG A 260 0.06 16.33 -1.29
N ALA A 261 -1.17 16.74 -1.57
CA ALA A 261 -1.46 18.05 -2.17
C ALA A 261 -0.87 19.20 -1.33
N LEU A 262 -0.93 19.11 0.00
CA LEU A 262 -0.26 20.06 0.90
C LEU A 262 1.26 20.08 0.71
N LEU A 263 1.89 18.92 0.57
CA LEU A 263 3.34 18.83 0.35
C LEU A 263 3.76 19.29 -1.05
N LEU A 264 2.92 19.10 -2.06
CA LEU A 264 3.18 19.61 -3.41
C LEU A 264 3.13 21.15 -3.43
N ASP A 265 2.20 21.75 -2.68
CA ASP A 265 2.12 23.19 -2.46
C ASP A 265 3.28 23.72 -1.61
N GLN A 266 3.71 22.97 -0.59
CA GLN A 266 4.79 23.35 0.34
C GLN A 266 5.87 22.26 0.48
N PRO A 267 6.73 22.05 -0.54
CA PRO A 267 7.75 20.98 -0.55
C PRO A 267 8.75 21.06 0.61
N SER A 268 9.03 22.28 1.09
CA SER A 268 9.96 22.53 2.20
C SER A 268 9.55 21.87 3.52
N LEU A 269 8.27 21.51 3.71
CA LEU A 269 7.80 20.79 4.91
C LEU A 269 8.46 19.41 5.10
N VAL A 270 8.97 18.83 4.01
CA VAL A 270 9.72 17.56 4.01
C VAL A 270 11.15 17.74 3.49
N GLY A 271 11.66 18.98 3.48
CA GLY A 271 13.01 19.30 2.99
C GLY A 271 13.19 19.15 1.47
N ALA A 272 12.10 19.07 0.71
CA ALA A 272 12.16 19.01 -0.74
C ALA A 272 12.23 20.41 -1.35
N HIS A 273 12.97 20.54 -2.46
CA HIS A 273 12.97 21.74 -3.31
C HIS A 273 11.71 21.80 -4.19
N SER A 274 11.34 20.66 -4.76
CA SER A 274 10.15 20.49 -5.59
C SER A 274 9.63 19.07 -5.42
N LEU A 275 8.31 18.89 -5.56
CA LEU A 275 7.67 17.58 -5.58
C LEU A 275 6.68 17.51 -6.75
N THR A 276 6.52 16.30 -7.29
CA THR A 276 5.51 15.97 -8.30
C THR A 276 4.78 14.71 -7.86
N ALA A 277 3.46 14.69 -7.99
CA ALA A 277 2.65 13.51 -7.69
C ALA A 277 3.10 12.27 -8.50
N LEU A 278 3.04 11.10 -7.86
CA LEU A 278 3.31 9.81 -8.49
C LEU A 278 2.33 8.75 -7.99
N GLY A 279 1.96 7.82 -8.87
CA GLY A 279 1.16 6.64 -8.51
C GLY A 279 1.97 5.62 -7.70
N MET A 280 1.30 4.84 -6.86
CA MET A 280 1.94 3.72 -6.15
C MET A 280 2.19 2.55 -7.12
N THR A 281 2.91 1.51 -6.69
CA THR A 281 3.11 0.29 -7.50
C THR A 281 1.86 -0.59 -7.61
N THR A 282 0.85 -0.33 -6.78
CA THR A 282 -0.45 -1.01 -6.77
C THR A 282 -1.58 0.02 -6.74
N GLU A 283 -2.82 -0.42 -6.99
CA GLU A 283 -3.99 0.45 -6.97
C GLU A 283 -4.86 0.23 -5.72
N PRO A 284 -5.56 1.27 -5.24
CA PRO A 284 -6.59 1.12 -4.23
C PRO A 284 -7.79 0.33 -4.78
N SER A 285 -8.42 -0.49 -3.94
CA SER A 285 -9.64 -1.23 -4.31
C SER A 285 -10.90 -0.35 -4.41
N GLY A 286 -10.86 0.88 -3.87
CA GLY A 286 -11.98 1.82 -3.92
C GLY A 286 -11.71 3.12 -3.18
N LEU A 287 -12.62 4.08 -3.35
CA LEU A 287 -12.50 5.45 -2.81
C LEU A 287 -12.41 5.53 -1.27
N ARG A 288 -13.02 4.58 -0.57
CA ARG A 288 -13.07 4.56 0.90
C ARG A 288 -11.89 3.83 1.53
N ASP A 289 -11.09 3.14 0.71
CA ASP A 289 -9.97 2.38 1.22
C ASP A 289 -8.82 3.35 1.49
N ALA A 290 -8.37 3.37 2.74
CA ALA A 290 -7.14 4.07 3.10
C ALA A 290 -6.00 3.47 2.28
N PHE A 291 -5.33 4.30 1.49
CA PHE A 291 -4.28 3.87 0.58
C PHE A 291 -3.24 4.99 0.44
N PRO A 292 -1.93 4.68 0.54
CA PRO A 292 -0.90 5.71 0.47
C PRO A 292 -0.92 6.50 -0.84
N ALA A 293 -0.52 7.77 -0.76
CA ALA A 293 -0.33 8.63 -1.93
C ALA A 293 1.12 9.09 -2.01
N ALA A 294 1.73 9.02 -3.19
CA ALA A 294 3.15 9.32 -3.34
C ALA A 294 3.44 10.57 -4.15
N ALA A 295 4.63 11.12 -3.90
CA ALA A 295 5.28 12.13 -4.69
C ALA A 295 6.79 11.84 -4.79
N ILE A 296 7.40 12.34 -5.86
CA ILE A 296 8.85 12.27 -6.07
C ILE A 296 9.43 13.67 -6.22
N GLY A 297 10.71 13.82 -5.89
CA GLY A 297 11.39 15.09 -6.03
C GLY A 297 12.85 15.03 -5.65
N SER A 298 13.39 16.17 -5.24
CA SER A 298 14.76 16.25 -4.75
C SER A 298 14.90 17.34 -3.69
N THR A 299 15.91 17.18 -2.82
CA THR A 299 16.38 18.23 -1.90
C THR A 299 17.06 19.37 -2.66
N GLU A 300 17.38 20.49 -2.00
CA GLU A 300 18.17 21.59 -2.60
C GLU A 300 19.53 21.12 -3.16
N ASP A 301 20.15 20.15 -2.50
CA ASP A 301 21.44 19.56 -2.92
C ASP A 301 21.30 18.51 -4.04
N GLY A 302 20.08 18.29 -4.55
CA GLY A 302 19.79 17.35 -5.63
C GLY A 302 19.62 15.89 -5.20
N THR A 303 19.67 15.59 -3.88
CA THR A 303 19.40 14.24 -3.37
C THR A 303 17.98 13.81 -3.75
N PRO A 304 17.78 12.67 -4.43
CA PRO A 304 16.46 12.21 -4.85
C PRO A 304 15.62 11.78 -3.64
N LEU A 305 14.34 12.16 -3.68
CA LEU A 305 13.35 11.87 -2.64
C LEU A 305 12.18 11.07 -3.20
N VAL A 306 11.72 10.09 -2.42
CA VAL A 306 10.40 9.48 -2.56
C VAL A 306 9.62 9.79 -1.28
N VAL A 307 8.50 10.49 -1.41
CA VAL A 307 7.64 10.87 -0.29
C VAL A 307 6.34 10.08 -0.39
N VAL A 308 6.01 9.32 0.66
CA VAL A 308 4.78 8.53 0.71
C VAL A 308 3.93 9.02 1.87
N CYS A 309 2.74 9.53 1.54
CA CYS A 309 1.78 10.09 2.46
C CYS A 309 0.80 9.01 2.93
N SER A 310 0.54 8.94 4.24
CA SER A 310 -0.46 8.03 4.81
C SER A 310 -1.20 8.70 5.97
N CYS A 311 -2.35 8.16 6.35
CA CYS A 311 -3.21 8.67 7.42
C CYS A 311 -3.74 7.50 8.26
N GLY A 312 -3.82 7.72 9.57
CA GLY A 312 -4.16 6.69 10.55
C GLY A 312 -3.11 5.58 10.66
N VAL A 313 -3.54 4.44 11.19
CA VAL A 313 -2.70 3.23 11.28
C VAL A 313 -2.83 2.43 9.99
N ASP A 314 -1.85 2.60 9.10
CA ASP A 314 -1.78 1.89 7.83
C ASP A 314 -0.64 0.85 7.83
N LEU A 315 -1.01 -0.42 7.96
CA LEU A 315 -0.06 -1.53 7.91
C LEU A 315 0.44 -1.83 6.49
N ALA A 316 -0.17 -1.29 5.44
CA ALA A 316 0.33 -1.47 4.08
C ALA A 316 1.43 -0.45 3.72
N LEU A 317 1.55 0.64 4.47
CA LEU A 317 2.43 1.78 4.15
C LEU A 317 3.87 1.36 3.84
N LEU A 318 4.53 0.66 4.78
CA LEU A 318 5.97 0.42 4.69
C LEU A 318 6.34 -0.51 3.52
N PRO A 319 5.70 -1.69 3.34
CA PRO A 319 5.96 -2.53 2.18
C PRO A 319 5.73 -1.81 0.86
N LEU A 320 4.63 -1.06 0.72
CA LEU A 320 4.30 -0.36 -0.52
C LEU A 320 5.22 0.83 -0.79
N ALA A 321 5.65 1.54 0.26
CA ALA A 321 6.58 2.65 0.14
C ALA A 321 7.99 2.19 -0.27
N ALA A 322 8.47 1.09 0.31
CA ALA A 322 9.74 0.49 -0.07
C ALA A 322 9.72 -0.04 -1.51
N ASP A 323 8.59 -0.64 -1.92
CA ASP A 323 8.39 -1.11 -3.28
C ASP A 323 8.40 0.03 -4.30
N LEU A 324 7.74 1.16 -3.97
CA LEU A 324 7.76 2.34 -4.81
C LEU A 324 9.17 2.94 -4.91
N ARG A 325 9.91 3.02 -3.80
CA ARG A 325 11.32 3.46 -3.84
C ARG A 325 12.12 2.59 -4.81
N GLU A 326 11.99 1.28 -4.74
CA GLU A 326 12.69 0.36 -5.65
C GLU A 326 12.30 0.60 -7.12
N GLN A 327 11.01 0.82 -7.41
CA GLN A 327 10.53 1.10 -8.76
C GLN A 327 11.12 2.40 -9.34
N VAL A 328 11.21 3.44 -8.51
CA VAL A 328 11.61 4.79 -8.94
C VAL A 328 13.12 4.96 -8.94
N ASN A 329 13.75 4.72 -7.79
CA ASN A 329 15.18 4.86 -7.54
C ASN A 329 15.53 4.21 -6.20
N SER A 330 16.25 3.09 -6.23
CA SER A 330 16.65 2.32 -5.04
C SER A 330 17.52 3.10 -4.06
N GLU A 331 18.12 4.22 -4.47
CA GLU A 331 18.99 5.06 -3.63
C GLU A 331 18.29 6.34 -3.13
N ALA A 332 17.00 6.54 -3.48
CA ALA A 332 16.27 7.71 -3.00
C ALA A 332 16.03 7.65 -1.48
N VAL A 333 16.09 8.82 -0.84
CA VAL A 333 15.67 8.94 0.55
C VAL A 333 14.16 8.74 0.61
N LEU A 334 13.71 7.78 1.42
CA LEU A 334 12.30 7.48 1.62
C LEU A 334 11.77 8.25 2.83
N LEU A 335 10.86 9.18 2.57
CA LEU A 335 10.16 9.96 3.58
C LEU A 335 8.71 9.46 3.68
N LEU A 336 8.29 9.13 4.90
CA LEU A 336 6.92 8.74 5.22
C LEU A 336 6.25 9.95 5.88
N ALA A 337 5.39 10.64 5.15
CA ALA A 337 4.66 11.79 5.68
C ALA A 337 3.34 11.33 6.30
N VAL A 338 3.11 11.68 7.56
CA VAL A 338 1.87 11.37 8.28
C VAL A 338 1.39 12.59 9.05
N PRO A 339 0.07 12.71 9.33
CA PRO A 339 -0.43 13.71 10.28
C PRO A 339 0.24 13.57 11.65
N GLU A 340 0.40 14.67 12.39
CA GLU A 340 1.02 14.66 13.74
C GLU A 340 0.41 13.61 14.69
N GLN A 341 -0.90 13.44 14.65
CA GLN A 341 -1.63 12.46 15.46
C GLN A 341 -1.36 10.99 15.10
N ASP A 342 -0.89 10.74 13.87
CA ASP A 342 -0.64 9.41 13.30
C ASP A 342 0.85 9.03 13.38
N HIS A 343 1.67 9.88 14.02
CA HIS A 343 3.10 9.70 14.19
C HIS A 343 3.42 8.68 15.30
N HIS A 344 3.07 7.42 15.04
CA HIS A 344 3.15 6.32 16.00
C HIS A 344 4.55 5.68 16.08
N VAL A 345 4.94 5.27 17.30
CA VAL A 345 6.21 4.57 17.56
C VAL A 345 6.32 3.27 16.76
N ALA A 346 5.22 2.54 16.61
CA ALA A 346 5.19 1.30 15.83
C ALA A 346 5.58 1.53 14.35
N THR A 347 5.10 2.62 13.75
CA THR A 347 5.44 2.99 12.36
C THR A 347 6.91 3.35 12.22
N LYS A 348 7.47 4.13 13.16
CA LYS A 348 8.92 4.44 13.18
C LYS A 348 9.78 3.21 13.26
N TRP A 349 9.35 2.26 14.08
CA TRP A 349 10.08 1.03 14.27
C TRP A 349 10.05 0.14 13.03
N LEU A 350 8.88 -0.04 12.40
CA LEU A 350 8.80 -0.71 11.09
C LEU A 350 9.68 -0.01 10.03
N ALA A 351 9.71 1.32 10.02
CA ALA A 351 10.59 2.08 9.14
C ALA A 351 12.08 1.80 9.37
N SER A 352 12.48 1.55 10.62
CA SER A 352 13.86 1.16 10.96
C SER A 352 14.22 -0.29 10.60
N MET A 353 13.22 -1.16 10.41
CA MET A 353 13.43 -2.55 9.99
C MET A 353 13.70 -2.69 8.48
N LEU A 354 13.48 -1.63 7.69
CA LEU A 354 13.85 -1.63 6.28
C LEU A 354 15.38 -1.76 6.14
N ARG A 355 15.84 -2.53 5.15
CA ARG A 355 17.26 -2.63 4.77
C ARG A 355 17.90 -1.27 4.54
N GLN A 356 17.14 -0.38 3.91
CA GLN A 356 17.43 1.05 3.84
C GLN A 356 16.34 1.77 4.63
N PRO A 357 16.63 2.21 5.86
CA PRO A 357 15.65 2.86 6.74
C PRO A 357 14.94 4.03 6.08
N ALA A 358 13.67 4.21 6.44
CA ALA A 358 12.88 5.37 6.04
C ALA A 358 12.73 6.36 7.20
N GLU A 359 12.54 7.64 6.89
CA GLU A 359 12.28 8.67 7.89
C GLU A 359 10.78 8.94 7.99
N LEU A 360 10.24 8.95 9.21
CA LEU A 360 8.84 9.30 9.46
C LEU A 360 8.74 10.77 9.85
N ILE A 361 8.02 11.55 9.04
CA ILE A 361 7.83 12.99 9.21
C ILE A 361 6.38 13.27 9.64
N ALA A 362 6.22 14.01 10.73
CA ALA A 362 4.93 14.49 11.21
C ALA A 362 4.59 15.82 10.54
N ILE A 363 3.38 15.92 9.97
CA ILE A 363 2.89 17.10 9.27
C ILE A 363 1.65 17.64 9.99
N ALA A 364 1.64 18.94 10.27
CA ALA A 364 0.46 19.62 10.76
C ALA A 364 -0.57 19.71 9.64
N VAL A 365 -1.79 19.25 9.90
CA VAL A 365 -2.85 19.14 8.91
C VAL A 365 -4.05 19.99 9.29
N GLY A 366 -4.67 20.61 8.30
CA GLY A 366 -5.78 21.55 8.51
C GLY A 366 -7.18 20.93 8.38
N TRP A 367 -7.32 19.61 8.24
CA TRP A 367 -8.64 18.98 8.14
C TRP A 367 -9.18 18.54 9.51
N GLY A 368 -10.50 18.59 9.68
CA GLY A 368 -11.21 18.29 10.94
C GLY A 368 -11.79 16.89 11.05
#